data_AF-A0A845XDX8-F1
#
_entry.id   AF-A0A845XDX8-F1
#
_cell.length_a   1.000
_cell.length_b   1.000
_cell.length_c   1.000
_cell.angle_alpha   90.00
_cell.angle_beta   90.00
_cell.angle_gamma   90.00
#
_symmetry.space_group_name_H-M   'P 1'
#
loop_
_entity.id
_entity.type
_entity.pdbx_description
1 polymer ?
#
loop_
_entity_poly.entity_id
_entity_poly.type
_entity_poly.pdbx_seq_one_letter_code
_entity_poly.pdbx_strand_id
1 'polypeptide(L)'
;MNITLQPELARFLSEQVEQGMFSSVEAAINESVQLLVRQKLLYKDRFEELQQEILRGVEDSERGDVIEGKVLFAQWQERLNQRRQRERG
;
A
#
# COMPACT_ATOMS: atom_id res chain seq x y z
N MET A 1 3.49 2.39 -31.57
CA MET A 1 4.47 1.56 -30.83
C MET A 1 4.09 0.12 -31.05
N ASN A 2 5.03 -0.76 -31.44
CA ASN A 2 4.74 -2.18 -31.60
C ASN A 2 5.17 -2.92 -30.34
N ILE A 3 4.24 -3.64 -29.72
CA ILE A 3 4.47 -4.41 -28.50
C ILE A 3 4.31 -5.88 -28.85
N THR A 4 5.30 -6.70 -28.52
CA THR A 4 5.20 -8.14 -28.66
C THR A 4 4.78 -8.73 -27.33
N LEU A 5 3.64 -9.42 -27.31
CA LEU A 5 3.13 -10.14 -26.16
C LEU A 5 3.47 -11.62 -26.28
N GLN A 6 3.61 -12.28 -25.13
CA GLN A 6 3.63 -13.74 -25.09
C GLN A 6 2.27 -14.28 -25.61
N PRO A 7 2.25 -15.41 -26.34
CA PRO A 7 1.02 -15.96 -26.92
C PRO A 7 -0.11 -16.16 -25.91
N GLU A 8 0.23 -16.53 -24.68
CA GLU A 8 -0.71 -16.77 -23.58
C GLU A 8 -1.38 -15.47 -23.13
N LEU A 9 -0.61 -14.37 -23.04
CA LEU A 9 -1.13 -13.05 -22.68
C LEU A 9 -2.00 -12.47 -23.79
N ALA A 10 -1.62 -12.67 -25.05
CA ALA A 10 -2.42 -12.26 -26.19
C ALA A 10 -3.77 -12.98 -26.20
N ARG A 11 -3.77 -14.31 -25.96
CA ARG A 11 -5.00 -15.10 -25.88
C ARG A 11 -5.90 -14.65 -24.73
N PHE A 12 -5.33 -14.45 -23.54
CA PHE A 12 -6.05 -13.95 -22.38
C PHE A 12 -6.75 -12.61 -22.69
N LEU A 13 -6.04 -11.64 -23.28
CA LEU A 13 -6.64 -10.34 -23.62
C LEU A 13 -7.77 -10.48 -24.65
N SER A 14 -7.61 -11.34 -25.65
CA SER A 14 -8.67 -11.62 -26.62
C SER A 14 -9.91 -12.22 -25.95
N GLU A 15 -9.75 -13.18 -25.04
CA GLU A 15 -10.86 -13.79 -24.29
C GLU A 15 -11.60 -12.75 -23.43
N GLN A 16 -10.89 -11.80 -22.81
CA GLN A 16 -11.53 -10.74 -22.03
C GLN A 16 -12.36 -9.79 -22.91
N VAL A 17 -11.92 -9.51 -24.13
CA VAL A 17 -12.69 -8.71 -25.10
C VAL A 17 -13.90 -9.50 -25.60
N GLU A 18 -13.74 -10.79 -25.91
CA GLU A 18 -14.85 -11.66 -26.33
C GLU A 18 -15.93 -11.80 -25.24
N GLN A 19 -15.53 -11.78 -23.97
CA GLN A 19 -16.44 -11.76 -22.82
C GLN A 19 -17.11 -10.41 -22.60
N GLY A 20 -16.77 -9.38 -23.39
CA GLY A 20 -17.31 -8.03 -23.27
C GLY A 20 -16.74 -7.22 -22.10
N MET A 21 -15.66 -7.70 -21.46
CA MET A 21 -15.02 -7.00 -20.34
C MET A 21 -14.29 -5.74 -20.79
N PHE A 22 -13.82 -5.71 -22.05
CA PHE A 22 -13.18 -4.56 -22.67
C PHE A 22 -13.70 -4.33 -24.09
N SER A 23 -13.70 -3.07 -24.52
CA SER A 23 -14.14 -2.69 -25.86
C SER A 23 -13.15 -3.08 -26.97
N SER A 24 -11.88 -3.31 -26.62
CA SER A 24 -10.83 -3.74 -27.55
C SER A 24 -9.61 -4.27 -26.79
N VAL A 25 -8.74 -4.99 -27.49
CA VAL A 25 -7.46 -5.47 -26.94
C VAL A 25 -6.58 -4.28 -26.51
N GLU A 26 -6.61 -3.18 -27.26
CA GLU A 26 -5.85 -1.97 -26.92
C GLU A 26 -6.35 -1.31 -25.63
N ALA A 27 -7.68 -1.28 -25.42
CA ALA A 27 -8.26 -0.82 -24.15
C ALA A 27 -7.81 -1.70 -22.98
N ALA A 28 -7.83 -3.02 -23.15
CA ALA A 28 -7.39 -3.98 -22.13
C ALA A 28 -5.89 -3.82 -21.79
N ILE A 29 -5.04 -3.58 -22.80
CA ILE A 29 -3.61 -3.33 -22.61
C ILE A 29 -3.39 -2.03 -21.84
N ASN A 30 -4.06 -0.95 -22.21
CA ASN A 30 -3.92 0.35 -21.56
C ASN A 30 -4.33 0.27 -20.07
N GLU A 31 -5.44 -0.39 -19.76
CA GLU A 31 -5.84 -0.63 -18.37
C GLU A 31 -4.82 -1.46 -17.60
N SER A 32 -4.29 -2.51 -18.21
CA SER A 32 -3.26 -3.37 -17.61
C SER A 32 -1.98 -2.58 -17.27
N VAL A 33 -1.54 -1.71 -18.18
CA VAL A 33 -0.37 -0.84 -17.96
C VAL A 33 -0.66 0.22 -16.89
N GLN A 34 -1.85 0.83 -16.90
CA GLN A 34 -2.24 1.77 -15.83
C GLN A 34 -2.25 1.10 -14.46
N LEU A 35 -2.71 -0.15 -14.36
CA LEU A 35 -2.66 -0.92 -13.13
C LEU A 35 -1.21 -1.10 -12.64
N LEU A 36 -0.28 -1.44 -13.54
CA LEU A 36 1.14 -1.54 -13.23
C LEU A 36 1.71 -0.19 -12.74
N VAL A 37 1.37 0.91 -13.40
CA VAL A 37 1.80 2.26 -12.98
C VAL A 37 1.31 2.56 -11.57
N ARG A 38 0.03 2.33 -11.28
CA ARG A 38 -0.54 2.54 -9.92
C ARG A 38 0.19 1.72 -8.86
N GLN A 39 0.46 0.44 -9.15
CA GLN A 39 1.23 -0.40 -8.22
C GLN A 39 2.63 0.19 -7.96
N LYS A 40 3.34 0.61 -9.01
CA LYS A 40 4.69 1.18 -8.87
C LYS A 40 4.71 2.50 -8.09
N LEU A 41 3.73 3.38 -8.31
CA LEU A 41 3.59 4.62 -7.55
C LEU A 41 3.31 4.33 -6.07
N LEU A 42 2.36 3.43 -5.76
CA LEU A 42 2.07 3.02 -4.38
C LEU A 42 3.27 2.41 -3.65
N TYR A 43 4.18 1.74 -4.37
CA TYR A 43 5.43 1.25 -3.78
C TYR A 43 6.44 2.36 -3.56
N LYS A 44 6.56 3.29 -4.50
CA LYS A 44 7.49 4.42 -4.39
C LYS A 44 7.09 5.35 -3.25
N ASP A 45 5.82 5.76 -3.20
CA ASP A 45 5.34 6.70 -2.18
C ASP A 45 5.50 6.12 -0.78
N ARG A 46 5.10 4.85 -0.57
CA ARG A 46 5.27 4.17 0.73
C ARG A 46 6.73 3.96 1.12
N PHE A 47 7.61 3.76 0.15
CA PHE A 47 9.04 3.60 0.43
C PHE A 47 9.66 4.95 0.86
N GLU A 48 9.33 6.02 0.15
CA GLU A 48 9.79 7.37 0.49
C GLU A 48 9.24 7.83 1.84
N GLU A 49 7.95 7.61 2.11
CA GLU A 49 7.32 7.87 3.41
C GLU A 49 8.04 7.11 4.54
N LEU A 50 8.24 5.81 4.39
CA LEU A 50 8.94 4.98 5.38
C LEU A 50 10.37 5.47 5.63
N GLN A 51 11.09 5.84 4.58
CA GLN A 51 12.46 6.36 4.71
C GLN A 51 12.47 7.67 5.53
N GLN A 52 11.51 8.56 5.31
CA GLN A 52 11.38 9.80 6.08
C GLN A 52 11.01 9.53 7.55
N GLU A 53 10.10 8.60 7.82
CA GLU A 53 9.73 8.20 9.19
C GLU A 53 10.92 7.61 9.96
N ILE A 54 11.72 6.76 9.30
CA ILE A 54 12.93 6.19 9.89
C ILE A 54 13.94 7.29 10.22
N LEU A 55 14.22 8.20 9.29
CA LEU A 55 15.16 9.30 9.51
C LEU A 55 14.72 10.17 10.70
N ARG A 56 13.44 10.53 10.76
CA ARG A 56 12.89 11.28 11.90
C ARG A 56 13.08 10.52 13.21
N GLY A 57 12.77 9.21 13.24
CA GLY A 57 12.95 8.39 14.44
C GLY A 57 14.41 8.29 14.90
N VAL A 58 15.36 8.26 13.96
CA VAL A 58 16.80 8.31 14.29
C VAL A 58 17.17 9.66 14.89
N GLU A 59 16.76 10.77 14.26
CA GLU A 59 17.01 12.12 14.78
C GLU A 59 16.40 12.33 16.18
N ASP A 60 15.16 11.90 16.39
CA ASP A 60 14.51 11.96 17.71
C ASP A 60 15.28 11.14 18.75
N SER A 61 15.75 9.95 18.38
CA SER A 61 16.60 9.10 19.23
C SER A 61 17.92 9.76 19.61
N GLU A 62 18.60 10.39 18.64
CA GLU A 62 19.86 11.09 18.86
C GLU A 62 19.69 12.30 19.80
N ARG A 63 18.55 12.98 19.75
CA ARG A 63 18.21 14.08 20.69
C ARG A 63 17.74 13.59 22.06
N GLY A 64 17.50 12.29 22.22
CA GLY A 64 16.94 11.70 23.43
C GLY A 64 15.42 11.88 23.57
N ASP A 65 14.74 12.27 22.49
CA ASP A 65 13.28 12.40 22.40
C ASP A 65 12.62 11.01 22.23
N VAL A 66 12.89 10.11 23.19
CA VAL A 66 12.40 8.72 23.19
C VAL A 66 11.60 8.43 24.44
N ILE A 67 10.60 7.56 24.31
CA ILE A 67 9.76 7.11 25.43
C ILE A 67 10.14 5.68 25.79
N GLU A 68 10.26 5.39 27.09
CA GLU A 68 10.51 4.03 27.56
C GLU A 68 9.32 3.12 27.19
N GLY A 69 9.62 2.04 26.48
CA GLY A 69 8.61 1.21 25.85
C GLY A 69 7.65 0.56 26.85
N LYS A 70 8.14 0.06 28.00
CA LYS A 70 7.29 -0.61 28.98
C LYS A 70 6.27 0.36 29.60
N VAL A 71 6.69 1.59 29.88
CA VAL A 71 5.83 2.68 30.38
C VAL A 71 4.78 3.04 29.33
N LEU A 72 5.16 3.19 28.06
CA LEU A 72 4.21 3.50 26.98
C LEU A 72 3.12 2.42 26.85
N PHE A 73 3.53 1.14 26.79
CA PHE A 73 2.58 0.02 26.64
C PHE A 73 1.67 -0.13 27.86
N ALA A 74 2.19 0.07 29.08
CA ALA A 74 1.38 0.04 30.30
C ALA A 74 0.30 1.15 30.27
N GLN A 75 0.67 2.38 29.91
CA GLN A 75 -0.26 3.49 29.79
C GLN A 75 -1.33 3.26 28.71
N TRP A 76 -0.96 2.63 27.59
CA TRP A 76 -1.92 2.28 26.54
C TRP A 76 -2.91 1.22 26.98
N GLN A 77 -2.44 0.16 27.67
CA GLN A 77 -3.32 -0.87 28.23
C GLN A 77 -4.31 -0.28 29.23
N GLU A 78 -3.85 0.63 30.09
CA GLU A 78 -4.71 1.37 31.03
C GLU A 78 -5.80 2.16 30.30
N ARG A 79 -5.45 2.93 29.26
CA ARG A 79 -6.42 3.70 28.46
C ARG A 79 -7.45 2.80 27.77
N LEU A 80 -7.03 1.65 27.25
CA LEU A 80 -7.94 0.67 26.64
C LEU A 80 -8.89 0.04 27.67
N ASN A 81 -8.41 -0.23 28.89
CA ASN A 81 -9.24 -0.73 29.98
C ASN A 81 -10.30 0.30 30.41
N GLN A 82 -9.90 1.56 30.55
CA GLN A 82 -10.81 2.64 30.91
C GLN A 82 -11.92 2.85 29.87
N ARG A 83 -11.61 2.75 28.58
CA ARG A 83 -12.63 2.82 27.51
C ARG A 83 -13.64 1.67 27.63
N ARG A 84 -13.15 0.44 27.78
CA ARG A 84 -14.01 -0.75 27.96
C ARG A 84 -14.90 -0.69 29.19
N GLN A 85 -14.44 -0.07 30.27
CA GLN A 85 -15.24 0.12 31.47
C GLN A 85 -16.35 1.16 31.28
N ARG A 86 -16.08 2.25 30.53
CA ARG A 86 -17.07 3.28 30.19
C ARG A 86 -18.15 2.79 29.23
N GLU A 87 -17.85 1.81 28.39
CA GLU A 87 -18.81 1.22 27.45
C GLU A 87 -19.72 0.14 28.09
N ARG A 88 -19.40 -0.28 29.32
CA ARG A 88 -20.13 -1.35 30.04
C ARG A 88 -20.99 -0.86 31.21
N GLY A 89 -20.91 0.41 31.58
CA GLY A 89 -21.73 1.05 32.62
C GLY A 89 -22.72 2.01 32.00
#